data_AF-A0A7W0G253-F1
#
_entry.id   AF-A0A7W0G253-F1
#
_cell.length_a   1.000
_cell.length_b   1.000
_cell.length_c   1.000
_cell.angle_alpha   90.00
_cell.angle_beta   90.00
_cell.angle_gamma   90.00
#
_symmetry.space_group_name_H-M   'P 1'
#
loop_
_entity.id
_entity.type
_entity.pdbx_description
1 polymer ?
#
loop_
_entity_poly.entity_id
_entity_poly.type
_entity_poly.pdbx_seq_one_letter_code
_entity_poly.pdbx_strand_id
1 'polypeptide(L)' 'MTADTNSRPDITNFIERWASSGAAERANYQIFLAELCDVIGVVRPEPTRINEDDNAYVFEK' A
#
# COMPACT_ATOMS: atom_id res chain seq x y z
N MET A 1 20.17 -24.36 -10.82
CA MET A 1 20.77 -23.49 -9.79
C MET A 1 20.05 -22.14 -9.89
N THR A 2 18.79 -22.13 -9.44
CA THR A 2 18.29 -21.60 -8.14
C THR A 2 18.11 -20.09 -8.16
N ALA A 3 16.89 -19.64 -8.44
CA ALA A 3 16.35 -18.40 -7.90
C ALA A 3 14.81 -18.48 -7.92
N ASP A 4 14.23 -19.41 -7.17
CA ASP A 4 12.86 -19.25 -6.68
C ASP A 4 12.92 -18.21 -5.54
N THR A 5 13.04 -16.94 -5.90
CA THR A 5 12.98 -15.84 -4.94
C THR A 5 11.51 -15.54 -4.68
N ASN A 6 10.99 -16.19 -3.66
CA ASN A 6 9.64 -16.12 -3.10
C ASN A 6 9.11 -14.67 -2.91
N SER A 7 8.49 -14.14 -3.96
CA SER A 7 7.20 -13.41 -4.09
C SER A 7 6.74 -12.32 -3.09
N ARG A 8 7.64 -11.53 -2.50
CA ARG A 8 7.26 -10.21 -1.94
C ARG A 8 8.03 -9.09 -2.64
N PRO A 9 7.39 -7.93 -2.92
CA PRO A 9 8.09 -6.80 -3.51
C PRO A 9 9.26 -6.37 -2.61
N ASP A 10 10.35 -5.97 -3.25
CA ASP A 10 11.59 -5.62 -2.57
C ASP A 10 11.43 -4.34 -1.73
N ILE A 11 11.83 -4.41 -0.46
CA ILE A 11 11.72 -3.30 0.49
C ILE A 11 12.58 -2.11 0.08
N THR A 12 13.74 -2.34 -0.55
CA THR A 12 14.65 -1.28 -1.00
C THR A 12 14.00 -0.49 -2.11
N ASN A 13 13.40 -1.18 -3.08
CA ASN A 13 12.68 -0.54 -4.19
C ASN A 13 11.49 0.31 -3.70
N PHE A 14 10.73 -0.20 -2.72
CA PHE A 14 9.65 0.56 -2.08
C PHE A 14 10.19 1.84 -1.43
N ILE A 15 11.25 1.74 -0.63
CA ILE A 15 11.85 2.91 0.05
C ILE A 15 12.36 3.94 -0.95
N GLU A 16 13.10 3.52 -2.00
CA GLU A 16 13.64 4.42 -3.02
C GLU A 16 12.52 5.19 -3.75
N ARG A 17 11.45 4.49 -4.13
CA ARG A 17 10.30 5.09 -4.79
C ARG A 17 9.65 6.17 -3.93
N TRP A 18 9.34 5.84 -2.69
CA TRP A 18 8.59 6.72 -1.78
C TRP A 18 9.47 7.78 -1.09
N ALA A 19 10.78 7.60 -1.02
CA ALA A 19 11.71 8.67 -0.62
C ALA A 19 11.72 9.83 -1.64
N SER A 20 11.42 9.55 -2.91
CA SER A 20 11.37 10.55 -3.98
C SER A 20 9.99 11.21 -4.18
N SER A 21 8.93 10.66 -3.59
CA SER A 21 7.59 11.25 -3.67
C SER A 21 7.54 12.49 -2.77
N GLY A 22 7.65 13.68 -3.37
CA GLY A 22 7.59 14.97 -2.66
C GLY A 22 6.24 15.24 -1.94
N ALA A 23 6.05 16.47 -1.47
CA ALA A 23 5.00 16.95 -0.54
C ALA A 23 3.52 16.82 -0.99
N ALA A 24 3.19 15.91 -1.89
CA ALA A 24 1.82 15.51 -2.24
C ALA A 24 1.36 14.29 -1.40
N GLU A 25 1.65 14.29 -0.09
CA GLU A 25 1.36 13.20 0.84
C GLU A 25 -0.11 12.75 0.76
N ARG A 26 -1.04 13.70 0.60
CA ARG A 26 -2.48 13.42 0.48
C ARG A 26 -2.92 12.90 -0.90
N ALA A 27 -2.16 13.09 -1.96
CA ALA A 27 -2.54 12.59 -3.29
C ALA A 27 -2.17 11.11 -3.45
N ASN A 28 -1.10 10.68 -2.79
CA ASN A 28 -0.51 9.37 -3.03
C ASN A 28 -0.82 8.33 -1.94
N TYR A 29 -1.49 8.71 -0.86
CA TYR A 29 -1.69 7.82 0.31
C TYR A 29 -2.34 6.47 -0.05
N GLN A 30 -3.27 6.44 -1.00
CA GLN A 30 -3.94 5.21 -1.42
C GLN A 30 -2.97 4.21 -2.07
N ILE A 31 -2.11 4.71 -2.98
CA ILE A 31 -1.12 3.87 -3.67
C ILE A 31 0.00 3.48 -2.71
N PHE A 32 0.41 4.38 -1.82
CA PHE A 32 1.38 4.09 -0.76
C PHE A 32 0.94 2.93 0.13
N LEU A 33 -0.30 2.99 0.65
CA LEU A 33 -0.83 1.95 1.53
C LEU A 33 -0.96 0.60 0.81
N ALA A 34 -1.43 0.60 -0.44
CA ALA A 34 -1.53 -0.63 -1.23
C ALA A 34 -0.16 -1.31 -1.42
N GLU A 35 0.87 -0.55 -1.79
CA GLU A 35 2.22 -1.08 -1.98
C GLU A 35 2.87 -1.49 -0.67
N LEU A 36 2.65 -0.74 0.42
CA LEU A 36 3.13 -1.13 1.75
C LEU A 36 2.53 -2.47 2.17
N CYS A 37 1.23 -2.69 1.96
CA CYS A 37 0.57 -3.96 2.25
C CYS A 37 1.23 -5.13 1.53
N ASP A 38 1.57 -4.97 0.24
CA ASP A 38 2.30 -5.99 -0.51
C ASP A 38 3.67 -6.27 0.10
N VAL A 39 4.41 -5.21 0.45
CA VAL A 39 5.76 -5.32 1.06
C VAL A 39 5.71 -6.03 2.39
N ILE A 40 4.74 -5.74 3.27
CA ILE A 40 4.62 -6.39 4.59
C ILE A 40 3.86 -7.72 4.55
N GLY A 41 3.30 -8.10 3.41
CA GLY A 41 2.60 -9.36 3.20
C GLY A 41 1.22 -9.43 3.87
N VAL A 42 0.52 -8.30 3.97
CA VAL A 42 -0.87 -8.24 4.47
C VAL A 42 -1.84 -7.94 3.33
N VAL A 43 -3.13 -8.17 3.58
CA VAL A 43 -4.19 -7.87 2.60
C VAL A 43 -4.28 -6.37 2.37
N ARG A 44 -4.43 -5.97 1.10
CA ARG A 44 -4.65 -4.56 0.72
C ARG A 44 -6.00 -4.05 1.25
N PRO A 45 -6.12 -2.75 1.55
CA PRO A 45 -7.41 -2.18 1.91
C PRO A 45 -8.44 -2.36 0.79
N GLU A 46 -9.67 -2.64 1.18
CA GLU A 46 -10.79 -2.70 0.23
C GLU A 46 -11.10 -1.29 -0.30
N PRO A 47 -11.51 -1.15 -1.57
CA PRO A 47 -11.96 0.12 -2.10
C PRO A 47 -13.19 0.61 -1.31
N THR A 48 -13.34 1.93 -1.22
CA THR A 48 -14.52 2.55 -0.60
C THR A 48 -15.79 2.05 -1.28
N ARG A 49 -16.68 1.47 -0.48
CA ARG A 49 -18.02 1.01 -0.87
C ARG A 49 -19.04 2.12 -0.61
N ILE A 50 -20.14 2.08 -1.36
CA ILE A 50 -21.25 3.06 -1.29
C ILE A 50 -21.91 3.07 0.09
N ASN A 51 -21.95 1.92 0.76
CA ASN A 51 -22.44 1.80 2.12
C ASN A 51 -21.30 2.09 3.10
N GLU A 52 -21.42 3.16 3.87
CA GLU A 52 -20.37 3.61 4.80
C GLU A 52 -20.12 2.60 5.92
N ASP A 53 -21.12 1.81 6.31
CA ASP A 53 -20.97 0.73 7.29
C ASP A 53 -20.04 -0.40 6.82
N ASP A 54 -19.90 -0.57 5.50
CA ASP A 54 -19.03 -1.59 4.90
C ASP A 54 -17.56 -1.10 4.76
N ASN A 55 -17.29 0.18 5.06
CA ASN A 55 -15.96 0.76 4.97
C ASN A 55 -15.22 0.62 6.30
N ALA A 56 -14.40 -0.43 6.42
CA ALA A 56 -13.59 -0.69 7.61
C ALA A 56 -12.54 0.41 7.90
N TYR A 57 -12.20 1.22 6.90
CA TYR A 57 -11.21 2.29 6.99
C TYR A 57 -11.81 3.62 6.55
N VAL A 58 -12.39 4.36 7.51
CA VAL A 58 -12.85 5.74 7.35
C VAL A 58 -12.12 6.64 8.34
N PHE A 59 -11.76 7.85 7.91
CA PHE A 59 -10.98 8.79 8.73
C PHE A 59 -11.81 9.41 9.86
N GLU A 60 -13.14 9.43 9.72
CA GLU A 60 -14.12 9.91 10.71
C GLU A 60 -15.35 8.98 10.69
N LYS A 61 -15.97 8.74 11.85
CA LYS A 61 -17.27 8.08 12.03
C LYS A 61 -18.19 9.00 12.83
#